data_AF-A0A0F9AR56-F1
#
_entry.id   AF-A0A0F9AR56-F1
#
_cell.length_a   1.000
_cell.length_b   1.000
_cell.length_c   1.000
_cell.angle_alpha   90.00
_cell.angle_beta   90.00
_cell.angle_gamma   90.00
#
_symmetry.space_group_name_H-M   'P 1'
#
loop_
_entity.id
_entity.type
_entity.pdbx_description
1 polymer ?
#
loop_
_entity_poly.entity_id
_entity_poly.type
_entity_poly.pdbx_seq_one_letter_code
_entity_poly.pdbx_strand_id
1 'polypeptide(L)'
;MITPQAARKEEILERSKDRLKRDIEKEITKLFDQVLDISEVAIGDAYRYKSFRAKVLRSGNDAIREVKKLLDRNYAVEFIPSREDIIEVQSPPAITIRKQN
;
A
#
# COMPACT_ATOMS: atom_id res chain seq x y z
N MET A 1 16.37 -10.21 -20.82
CA MET A 1 17.29 -9.61 -19.82
C MET A 1 16.57 -8.44 -19.18
N ILE A 2 16.29 -8.49 -17.88
CA ILE A 2 15.59 -7.40 -17.15
C ILE A 2 16.64 -6.37 -16.72
N THR A 3 16.41 -5.10 -17.00
CA THR A 3 17.33 -4.02 -16.60
C THR A 3 17.34 -3.85 -15.07
N PRO A 4 18.49 -3.56 -14.44
CA PRO A 4 18.59 -3.42 -12.97
C PRO A 4 17.63 -2.41 -12.35
N GLN A 5 17.25 -1.37 -13.11
CA GLN A 5 16.28 -0.36 -12.69
C GLN A 5 14.84 -0.89 -12.58
N ALA A 6 14.45 -1.89 -13.38
CA ALA A 6 13.12 -2.48 -13.33
C ALA A 6 12.96 -3.37 -12.08
N ALA A 7 13.98 -4.17 -11.74
CA ALA A 7 13.99 -5.02 -10.54
C ALA A 7 13.85 -4.20 -9.24
N ARG A 8 14.53 -3.06 -9.14
CA ARG A 8 14.42 -2.17 -7.96
C ARG A 8 13.03 -1.56 -7.81
N LYS A 9 12.34 -1.25 -8.92
CA LYS A 9 10.97 -0.70 -8.88
C LYS A 9 9.97 -1.74 -8.40
N GLU A 10 10.11 -2.98 -8.85
CA GLU A 10 9.26 -4.11 -8.45
C GLU A 10 9.39 -4.42 -6.95
N GLU A 11 10.63 -4.37 -6.42
CA GLU A 11 10.87 -4.54 -4.98
C GLU A 11 10.22 -3.44 -4.13
N ILE A 12 10.32 -2.17 -4.56
CA ILE A 12 9.68 -1.05 -3.87
C ILE A 12 8.16 -1.18 -3.90
N LEU A 13 7.61 -1.61 -5.03
CA LEU A 13 6.17 -1.83 -5.20
C LEU A 13 5.67 -2.91 -4.23
N GLU A 14 6.36 -4.04 -4.15
CA GLU A 14 5.98 -5.14 -3.25
C GLU A 14 6.04 -4.71 -1.79
N ARG A 15 7.09 -4.00 -1.39
CA ARG A 15 7.21 -3.44 -0.02
C ARG A 15 6.08 -2.47 0.30
N SER A 16 5.71 -1.60 -0.64
CA SER A 16 4.60 -0.67 -0.46
C SER A 16 3.26 -1.40 -0.32
N LYS A 17 3.03 -2.41 -1.16
CA LYS A 17 1.81 -3.24 -1.11
C LYS A 17 1.71 -3.97 0.22
N ASP A 18 2.81 -4.57 0.69
CA ASP A 18 2.84 -5.29 1.96
C ASP A 18 2.63 -4.37 3.16
N ARG A 19 3.17 -3.15 3.11
CA ARG A 19 2.88 -2.13 4.13
C ARG A 19 1.39 -1.81 4.17
N LEU A 20 0.78 -1.56 3.01
CA LEU A 20 -0.65 -1.26 2.91
C LEU A 20 -1.52 -2.41 3.43
N LYS A 21 -1.17 -3.67 3.12
CA LYS A 21 -1.86 -4.85 3.66
C LYS A 21 -1.84 -4.88 5.20
N ARG A 22 -0.70 -4.57 5.82
CA ARG A 22 -0.56 -4.54 7.28
C ARG A 22 -1.35 -3.41 7.91
N ASP A 23 -1.35 -2.24 7.28
CA ASP A 23 -2.08 -1.09 7.79
C ASP A 23 -3.60 -1.31 7.74
N ILE A 24 -4.10 -1.88 6.63
CA ILE A 24 -5.51 -2.25 6.51
C ILE A 24 -5.90 -3.35 7.51
N GLU A 25 -5.06 -4.37 7.68
CA GLU A 25 -5.31 -5.42 8.66
C GLU A 25 -5.50 -4.85 10.08
N LYS A 26 -4.64 -3.91 10.49
CA LYS A 26 -4.76 -3.23 11.79
C LYS A 26 -6.07 -2.46 11.93
N GLU A 27 -6.45 -1.70 10.90
CA GLU A 27 -7.69 -0.91 10.95
C GLU A 27 -8.94 -1.82 10.99
N ILE A 28 -8.93 -2.91 10.22
CA ILE A 28 -10.01 -3.90 10.27
C ILE A 28 -10.08 -4.54 11.66
N THR A 29 -8.96 -4.99 12.22
CA THR A 29 -8.94 -5.57 13.57
C THR A 29 -9.48 -4.59 14.60
N LYS A 30 -9.04 -3.33 14.57
CA LYS A 30 -9.52 -2.28 15.48
C LYS A 30 -11.03 -2.07 15.40
N LEU A 31 -11.59 -2.06 14.18
CA LEU A 31 -13.03 -1.96 13.98
C LEU A 31 -13.77 -3.13 14.63
N PHE A 32 -13.28 -4.36 14.43
CA PHE A 32 -13.90 -5.54 15.01
C PHE A 32 -13.78 -5.57 16.54
N ASP A 33 -12.66 -5.13 17.10
CA ASP A 33 -12.50 -5.00 18.55
C ASP A 33 -13.53 -4.01 19.14
N GLN A 34 -13.72 -2.84 18.50
CA GLN A 34 -14.74 -1.88 18.93
C GLN A 34 -16.17 -2.45 18.88
N VAL A 35 -16.47 -3.23 17.84
CA VAL A 35 -17.77 -3.93 17.73
C VAL A 35 -17.94 -4.93 18.86
N LEU A 36 -16.89 -5.68 19.19
CA LEU A 36 -16.91 -6.66 20.29
C LEU A 36 -17.11 -5.97 21.64
N ASP A 37 -16.40 -4.89 21.92
CA ASP A 37 -16.51 -4.13 23.17
C ASP A 37 -17.94 -3.64 23.42
N ILE A 38 -18.56 -3.03 22.41
CA ILE A 38 -19.95 -2.56 22.50
C ILE A 38 -20.91 -3.75 22.66
N SER A 39 -20.68 -4.82 21.91
CA SER A 39 -21.55 -6.00 21.93
C SER A 39 -21.46 -6.77 23.25
N GLU A 40 -20.32 -6.77 23.92
CA GLU A 40 -20.14 -7.38 25.23
C GLU A 40 -21.07 -6.76 26.27
N VAL A 41 -21.08 -5.42 26.30
CA VAL A 41 -21.95 -4.64 27.19
C VAL A 41 -23.42 -4.82 26.80
N ALA A 42 -23.74 -4.79 25.49
CA ALA A 42 -25.11 -4.89 25.01
C ALA A 42 -25.74 -6.28 25.22
N ILE A 43 -24.95 -7.36 25.07
CA ILE A 43 -25.44 -8.74 25.24
C ILE A 43 -25.55 -9.08 26.72
N GLY A 44 -24.57 -8.72 27.55
CA GLY A 44 -24.57 -8.93 29.01
C GLY A 44 -24.48 -10.40 29.47
N ASP A 45 -24.90 -11.36 28.64
CA ASP A 45 -24.78 -12.79 28.87
C ASP A 45 -23.48 -13.34 28.25
N ALA A 46 -22.55 -13.77 29.11
CA ALA A 46 -21.25 -14.30 28.73
C ALA A 46 -21.34 -15.52 27.79
N TYR A 47 -22.36 -16.37 27.93
CA TYR A 47 -22.50 -17.56 27.09
C TYR A 47 -22.89 -17.19 25.66
N ARG A 48 -23.88 -16.29 25.51
CA ARG A 48 -24.29 -15.75 24.21
C ARG A 48 -23.19 -14.92 23.57
N TYR A 49 -22.52 -14.09 24.35
CA TYR A 49 -21.41 -13.26 23.87
C TYR A 49 -20.27 -14.11 23.33
N LYS A 50 -19.88 -15.20 24.01
CA LYS A 50 -18.82 -16.11 23.52
C LYS A 50 -19.10 -16.64 22.12
N SER A 51 -20.34 -17.06 21.85
CA SER A 51 -20.76 -17.54 20.53
C SER A 51 -20.76 -16.43 19.48
N PHE A 52 -21.26 -15.25 19.85
CA PHE A 52 -21.26 -14.07 19.00
C PHE A 52 -19.83 -13.62 18.63
N ARG A 53 -18.96 -13.47 19.63
CA ARG A 53 -17.54 -13.11 19.46
C ARG A 53 -16.84 -14.03 18.47
N ALA A 54 -17.04 -15.33 18.58
CA ALA A 54 -16.45 -16.30 17.67
C ALA A 54 -16.91 -16.11 16.20
N LYS A 55 -18.17 -15.71 15.97
CA LYS A 55 -18.68 -15.41 14.63
C LYS A 55 -18.06 -14.12 14.08
N VAL A 56 -18.02 -13.07 14.89
CA VAL A 56 -17.44 -11.78 14.53
C VAL A 56 -15.97 -11.91 14.14
N LEU A 57 -15.17 -12.62 14.94
CA LEU A 57 -13.76 -12.86 14.64
C LEU A 57 -13.55 -13.64 13.34
N ARG A 58 -14.42 -14.64 13.05
CA ARG A 58 -14.36 -15.35 11.76
C ARG A 58 -14.66 -14.42 10.59
N SER A 59 -15.73 -13.61 10.69
CA SER A 59 -16.07 -12.63 9.67
C SER A 59 -14.96 -11.60 9.47
N GLY A 60 -14.28 -11.16 10.53
CA GLY A 60 -13.13 -10.26 10.43
C GLY A 60 -11.95 -10.88 9.72
N ASN A 61 -11.62 -12.13 10.04
CA ASN A 61 -10.56 -12.86 9.34
C ASN A 61 -10.87 -13.07 7.85
N ASP A 62 -12.14 -13.37 7.52
CA ASP A 62 -12.57 -13.50 6.13
C ASP A 62 -12.48 -12.17 5.38
N ALA A 63 -12.88 -11.05 6.01
CA ALA A 63 -12.74 -9.72 5.43
C ALA A 63 -11.28 -9.34 5.15
N ILE A 64 -10.38 -9.58 6.11
CA ILE A 64 -8.93 -9.36 5.94
C ILE A 64 -8.40 -10.19 4.76
N ARG A 65 -8.81 -11.46 4.66
CA ARG A 65 -8.38 -12.34 3.56
C ARG A 65 -8.84 -11.82 2.20
N GLU A 66 -10.09 -11.38 2.08
CA GLU A 66 -10.62 -10.87 0.81
C GLU A 66 -9.97 -9.55 0.40
N VAL A 67 -9.72 -8.63 1.34
CA VAL A 67 -9.02 -7.38 1.02
C VAL A 67 -7.57 -7.63 0.59
N LYS A 68 -6.86 -8.55 1.26
CA LYS A 68 -5.50 -8.95 0.84
C LYS A 68 -5.50 -9.51 -0.58
N LYS A 69 -6.45 -10.39 -0.94
CA LYS A 69 -6.61 -10.89 -2.31
C LYS A 69 -6.90 -9.79 -3.32
N LEU A 70 -7.74 -8.82 -2.97
CA LEU A 70 -8.07 -7.68 -3.83
C LEU A 70 -6.81 -6.85 -4.13
N LEU A 71 -6.01 -6.55 -3.10
CA LEU A 71 -4.75 -5.83 -3.24
C LEU A 71 -3.75 -6.60 -4.11
N ASP A 72 -3.65 -7.92 -3.93
CA ASP A 72 -2.75 -8.74 -4.75
C ASP A 72 -3.12 -8.75 -6.24
N ARG A 73 -4.40 -8.58 -6.57
CA ARG A 73 -4.88 -8.56 -7.96
C ARG A 73 -4.81 -7.18 -8.60
N ASN A 74 -5.10 -6.13 -7.83
CA ASN A 74 -5.45 -4.82 -8.39
C ASN A 74 -4.48 -3.70 -7.97
N TYR A 75 -3.48 -3.96 -7.12
CA TYR A 75 -2.56 -2.92 -6.67
C TYR A 75 -1.59 -2.51 -7.79
N ALA A 76 -1.93 -1.43 -8.48
CA ALA A 76 -1.07 -0.74 -9.43
C ALA A 76 -0.70 0.63 -8.84
N VAL A 77 0.61 0.90 -8.73
CA VAL A 77 1.08 2.25 -8.40
C VAL A 77 1.29 2.99 -9.72
N GLU A 78 0.33 3.85 -10.07
CA GLU A 78 0.49 4.77 -11.18
C GLU A 78 1.42 5.90 -10.73
N PHE A 79 2.62 5.94 -11.32
CA PHE A 79 3.49 7.09 -11.17
C PHE A 79 2.84 8.26 -11.92
N ILE A 80 2.28 9.20 -11.18
CA ILE A 80 1.86 10.49 -11.73
C ILE A 80 3.11 11.38 -11.71
N PRO A 81 3.70 11.70 -12.88
CA PRO A 81 4.82 12.63 -12.92
C PRO A 81 4.33 13.96 -12.37
N SER A 82 4.90 14.36 -11.23
CA SER A 82 4.78 15.74 -10.76
C SER A 82 5.43 16.62 -11.84
N ARG A 83 4.69 17.59 -12.38
CA ARG A 83 5.24 18.48 -13.39
C ARG A 83 6.45 19.20 -12.79
N GLU A 84 7.53 19.20 -13.58
CA GLU A 84 8.76 20.00 -13.48
C GLU A 84 9.95 19.35 -12.74
N ASP A 85 10.88 18.85 -13.56
CA ASP A 85 12.31 19.18 -13.46
C ASP A 85 12.87 19.15 -14.90
N ILE A 86 12.76 20.27 -15.63
CA ILE A 86 13.45 20.46 -16.90
C ILE A 86 14.92 20.71 -16.56
N ILE A 87 15.77 19.69 -16.70
CA ILE A 87 17.22 19.88 -16.60
C ILE A 87 17.69 20.43 -17.95
N GLU A 88 17.82 21.75 -18.06
CA GLU A 88 18.47 22.38 -19.21
C GLU A 88 19.98 22.08 -19.19
N VAL A 89 20.43 21.21 -20.08
CA VAL A 89 21.86 20.97 -20.31
C VAL A 89 22.41 22.15 -21.12
N GLN A 90 23.13 23.07 -20.47
CA GLN A 90 23.90 24.09 -21.18
C GLN A 90 25.01 23.42 -21.99
N SER A 91 24.84 23.37 -23.32
CA SER A 91 25.94 23.05 -24.23
C SER A 91 27.03 24.13 -24.12
N PRO A 92 28.31 23.78 -23.97
CA PRO A 92 29.38 24.78 -23.90
C PRO A 92 29.45 25.60 -25.20
N PRO A 93 29.80 26.89 -25.13
CA PRO A 93 29.87 27.74 -26.30
C PRO A 93 30.93 27.25 -27.29
N ALA A 94 30.57 27.26 -28.59
CA ALA A 94 31.44 26.83 -29.66
C ALA A 94 32.72 27.69 -29.70
N ILE A 95 33.89 27.04 -29.54
CA ILE A 95 35.20 27.68 -29.69
C ILE A 95 35.36 28.05 -31.16
N THR A 96 35.28 29.35 -31.47
CA THR A 96 35.58 29.86 -32.81
C THR A 96 37.09 29.93 -32.98
N ILE A 97 37.69 28.94 -33.64
CA ILE A 97 39.10 28.99 -34.01
C ILE A 97 39.26 30.00 -35.15
N ARG A 98 39.74 31.20 -34.84
CA ARG A 98 40.17 32.17 -35.86
C ARG A 98 41.44 31.63 -36.52
N LYS A 99 41.35 31.22 -37.79
CA LYS A 99 42.54 31.05 -38.64
C LYS A 99 43.22 32.42 -38.77
N GLN A 100 44.44 32.54 -38.25
CA GLN A 100 45.34 33.62 -38.60
C GLN A 100 45.99 33.27 -39.95
N ASN A 101 45.97 34.23 -40.88
CA ASN A 101 46.74 34.20 -42.12
C ASN A 101 48.22 34.42 -41.84
#